data_AF-A0AAN9V9V7-F1
#
_entry.id   AF-A0AAN9V9V7-F1
#
_cell.length_a   1.000
_cell.length_b   1.000
_cell.length_c   1.000
_cell.angle_alpha   90.00
_cell.angle_beta   90.00
_cell.angle_gamma   90.00
#
_symmetry.space_group_name_H-M   'P 1'
#
loop_
_entity.id
_entity.type
_entity.pdbx_description
1 polymer ?
#
loop_
_entity_poly.entity_id
_entity_poly.type
_entity_poly.pdbx_seq_one_letter_code
_entity_poly.pdbx_strand_id
1 'polypeptide(L)'
;MPPKRSSLSRSTSAARRNKRIRASLTNEERQARNEADRLRIANSRALETEGQHAARIERERLRAARSRASETEEQHAARIEKERLRAARSRASETEEQHAARIERERLRAARSRASETEEQHAARIERERLRDARSRASETKEQHAARSERERSRVTRSRRTVHVDLNLVKKLPVVNTDECSWKTNEDLQSPSTVFVKTEWECEIEEGFQENEVTQDETEDELEPPTTVFLKTETMCDIEEALPEENNEESWDEKAFHGKVASQDAEEDFHASTSGSEFLASMRQKIAGALSVRCGDHQESRELLENF
;
A
#
# COMPACT_ATOMS: atom_id res chain seq x y z
N MET A 1 -14.87 -40.03 -39.05
CA MET A 1 -15.71 -39.43 -37.98
C MET A 1 -15.00 -39.63 -36.64
N PRO A 2 -14.74 -38.57 -35.86
CA PRO A 2 -14.17 -38.74 -34.52
C PRO A 2 -15.18 -39.46 -33.61
N PRO A 3 -14.75 -40.43 -32.79
CA PRO A 3 -15.65 -41.19 -31.93
C PRO A 3 -16.32 -40.27 -30.90
N LYS A 4 -17.64 -40.45 -30.72
CA LYS A 4 -18.45 -39.74 -29.73
C LYS A 4 -17.84 -39.98 -28.34
N ARG A 5 -17.41 -38.90 -27.66
CA ARG A 5 -16.89 -38.92 -26.28
C ARG A 5 -17.97 -39.32 -25.28
N SER A 6 -18.30 -40.60 -25.21
CA SER A 6 -19.15 -41.16 -24.16
C SER A 6 -18.29 -41.37 -22.90
N SER A 7 -18.49 -40.55 -21.86
CA SER A 7 -18.26 -40.87 -20.42
C SER A 7 -17.68 -39.75 -19.54
N LEU A 8 -17.72 -38.47 -19.91
CA LEU A 8 -17.37 -37.38 -18.95
C LEU A 8 -18.40 -37.21 -17.81
N SER A 9 -19.58 -37.82 -17.90
CA SER A 9 -20.66 -37.69 -16.92
C SER A 9 -20.72 -38.79 -15.85
N ARG A 10 -19.90 -39.86 -15.95
CA ARG A 10 -19.92 -40.98 -14.98
C ARG A 10 -18.71 -40.91 -14.06
N SER A 11 -18.94 -40.46 -12.82
CA SER A 11 -17.97 -40.63 -11.72
C SER A 11 -17.53 -42.10 -11.65
N THR A 12 -16.22 -42.33 -11.76
CA THR A 12 -15.64 -43.68 -11.81
C THR A 12 -15.91 -44.45 -10.52
N SER A 13 -15.98 -45.78 -10.61
CA SER A 13 -16.17 -46.64 -9.44
C SER A 13 -15.11 -46.38 -8.35
N ALA A 14 -13.86 -46.13 -8.75
CA ALA A 14 -12.76 -45.74 -7.88
C ALA A 14 -13.01 -44.41 -7.16
N ALA A 15 -13.48 -43.37 -7.87
CA ALA A 15 -13.80 -42.08 -7.25
C ALA A 15 -14.92 -42.22 -6.20
N ARG A 16 -15.96 -43.02 -6.50
CA ARG A 16 -17.06 -43.30 -5.55
C ARG A 16 -16.56 -44.08 -4.33
N ARG A 17 -15.72 -45.11 -4.52
CA ARG A 17 -15.09 -45.87 -3.43
C ARG A 17 -14.26 -44.95 -2.54
N ASN A 18 -13.40 -44.12 -3.12
CA ASN A 18 -12.57 -43.18 -2.37
C ASN A 18 -13.41 -42.14 -1.62
N LYS A 19 -14.51 -41.67 -2.20
CA LYS A 19 -15.46 -40.78 -1.50
C LYS A 19 -16.05 -41.46 -0.27
N ARG A 20 -16.48 -42.73 -0.39
CA ARG A 20 -17.01 -43.51 0.75
C ARG A 20 -15.96 -43.73 1.83
N ILE A 21 -14.75 -44.14 1.45
CA ILE A 21 -13.62 -44.29 2.39
C ILE A 21 -13.36 -42.98 3.12
N ARG A 22 -13.26 -41.86 2.41
CA ARG A 22 -13.04 -40.53 3.01
C ARG A 22 -14.17 -40.11 3.96
N ALA A 23 -15.41 -40.50 3.66
CA ALA A 23 -16.56 -40.21 4.50
C ALA A 23 -16.58 -41.08 5.77
N SER A 24 -16.03 -42.30 5.73
CA SER A 24 -15.94 -43.20 6.89
C SER A 24 -14.70 -42.98 7.76
N LEU A 25 -13.76 -42.12 7.36
CA LEU A 25 -12.55 -41.87 8.16
C LEU A 25 -12.88 -41.22 9.50
N THR A 26 -12.21 -41.70 10.55
CA THR A 26 -12.19 -41.02 11.85
C THR A 26 -11.50 -39.67 11.74
N ASN A 27 -11.66 -38.82 12.76
CA ASN A 27 -10.97 -37.53 12.78
C ASN A 27 -9.44 -37.71 12.83
N GLU A 28 -8.94 -38.70 13.57
CA GLU A 28 -7.51 -39.03 13.67
C GLU A 28 -6.94 -39.50 12.32
N GLU A 29 -7.63 -40.43 11.64
CA GLU A 29 -7.21 -40.89 10.32
C GLU A 29 -7.23 -39.75 9.29
N ARG A 30 -8.22 -38.86 9.37
CA ARG A 30 -8.30 -37.68 8.52
C ARG A 30 -7.14 -36.72 8.78
N GLN A 31 -6.77 -36.51 10.04
CA GLN A 31 -5.62 -35.69 10.43
C GLN A 31 -4.32 -36.32 9.95
N ALA A 32 -4.10 -37.61 10.21
CA ALA A 32 -2.90 -38.33 9.76
C ALA A 32 -2.73 -38.27 8.24
N ARG A 33 -3.82 -38.45 7.48
CA ARG A 33 -3.81 -38.29 6.02
C ARG A 33 -3.47 -36.86 5.59
N ASN A 34 -4.07 -35.85 6.23
CA ASN A 34 -3.79 -34.45 5.90
C ASN A 34 -2.33 -34.09 6.23
N GLU A 35 -1.76 -34.66 7.30
CA GLU A 35 -0.37 -34.46 7.68
C GLU A 35 0.59 -35.15 6.70
N ALA A 36 0.30 -36.37 6.29
CA ALA A 36 1.05 -37.06 5.23
C ALA A 36 1.01 -36.26 3.90
N ASP A 37 -0.15 -35.69 3.55
CA ASP A 37 -0.27 -34.81 2.38
C ASP A 37 0.54 -33.51 2.53
N ARG A 38 0.55 -32.88 3.71
CA ARG A 38 1.37 -31.70 4.01
C ARG A 38 2.86 -31.99 3.85
N LEU A 39 3.35 -33.09 4.45
CA LEU A 39 4.76 -33.50 4.35
C LEU A 39 5.16 -33.80 2.91
N ARG A 40 4.33 -34.52 2.15
CA ARG A 40 4.58 -34.78 0.74
C ARG A 40 4.68 -33.50 -0.07
N ILE A 41 3.79 -32.53 0.17
CA ILE A 41 3.81 -31.23 -0.52
C ILE A 41 5.05 -30.43 -0.11
N ALA A 42 5.40 -30.40 1.18
CA ALA A 42 6.58 -29.71 1.67
C ALA A 42 7.86 -30.27 1.04
N ASN A 43 8.02 -31.60 1.04
CA ASN A 43 9.16 -32.27 0.42
C ASN A 43 9.21 -32.00 -1.09
N SER A 44 8.07 -32.07 -1.78
CA SER A 44 8.01 -31.73 -3.21
C SER A 44 8.42 -30.28 -3.47
N ARG A 45 8.04 -29.33 -2.60
CA ARG A 45 8.40 -27.91 -2.73
C ARG A 45 9.87 -27.65 -2.43
N ALA A 46 10.45 -28.37 -1.47
CA ALA A 46 11.87 -28.25 -1.12
C ALA A 46 12.79 -28.75 -2.25
N LEU A 47 12.28 -29.64 -3.11
CA LEU A 47 12.99 -30.19 -4.27
C LEU A 47 12.61 -29.50 -5.59
N GLU A 48 11.80 -28.44 -5.57
CA GLU A 48 11.46 -27.69 -6.77
C GLU A 48 12.71 -27.00 -7.34
N THR A 49 12.92 -27.13 -8.65
CA THR A 49 13.88 -26.26 -9.35
C THR A 49 13.32 -24.84 -9.49
N GLU A 50 14.17 -23.85 -9.73
CA GLU A 50 13.74 -22.46 -9.93
C GLU A 50 12.68 -22.32 -11.03
N GLY A 51 12.85 -23.00 -12.16
CA GLY A 51 11.87 -23.00 -13.25
C GLY A 51 10.52 -23.64 -12.86
N GLN A 52 10.54 -24.72 -12.09
CA GLN A 52 9.32 -25.34 -11.56
C GLN A 52 8.62 -24.42 -10.54
N HIS A 53 9.40 -23.79 -9.67
CA HIS A 53 8.91 -22.82 -8.71
C HIS A 53 8.23 -21.63 -9.41
N ALA A 54 8.92 -21.01 -10.37
CA ALA A 54 8.39 -19.90 -11.16
C ALA A 54 7.09 -20.28 -11.89
N ALA A 55 7.07 -21.43 -12.56
CA ALA A 55 5.87 -21.92 -13.24
C ALA A 55 4.70 -22.20 -12.27
N ARG A 56 4.98 -22.68 -11.05
CA ARG A 56 3.96 -22.86 -10.01
C ARG A 56 3.42 -21.53 -9.53
N ILE A 57 4.28 -20.56 -9.21
CA ILE A 57 3.89 -19.21 -8.78
C ILE A 57 3.07 -18.53 -9.86
N GLU A 58 3.46 -18.64 -11.12
CA GLU A 58 2.71 -18.03 -12.23
C GLU A 58 1.32 -18.67 -12.40
N ARG A 59 1.23 -19.99 -12.29
CA ARG A 59 -0.07 -20.67 -12.28
C ARG A 59 -0.96 -20.24 -11.11
N GLU A 60 -0.37 -20.02 -9.93
CA GLU A 60 -1.08 -19.50 -8.76
C GLU A 60 -1.56 -18.06 -8.97
N ARG A 61 -0.73 -17.18 -9.56
CA ARG A 61 -1.09 -15.81 -9.94
C ARG A 61 -2.26 -15.78 -10.91
N LEU A 62 -2.22 -16.58 -11.97
CA LEU A 62 -3.30 -16.68 -12.96
C LEU A 62 -4.59 -17.21 -12.34
N ARG A 63 -4.51 -18.23 -11.46
CA ARG A 63 -5.69 -18.72 -10.74
C ARG A 63 -6.29 -17.65 -9.84
N ALA A 64 -5.45 -16.90 -9.11
CA ALA A 64 -5.91 -15.81 -8.25
C ALA A 64 -6.54 -14.67 -9.07
N ALA A 65 -5.94 -14.29 -10.20
CA ALA A 65 -6.49 -13.29 -11.11
C ALA A 65 -7.86 -13.71 -11.65
N ARG A 66 -8.00 -14.95 -12.14
CA ARG A 66 -9.29 -15.51 -12.59
C ARG A 66 -10.32 -15.55 -11.47
N SER A 67 -9.93 -15.98 -10.27
CA SER A 67 -10.81 -16.01 -9.11
C SER A 67 -11.31 -14.60 -8.75
N ARG A 68 -10.44 -13.59 -8.78
CA ARG A 68 -10.81 -12.19 -8.51
C ARG A 68 -11.73 -11.62 -9.60
N ALA A 69 -11.49 -11.95 -10.86
CA ALA A 69 -12.34 -11.53 -11.98
C ALA A 69 -13.75 -12.15 -11.91
N SER A 70 -13.89 -13.31 -11.25
CA SER A 70 -15.18 -13.97 -11.03
C SER A 70 -15.83 -13.67 -9.67
N GLU A 71 -15.25 -12.78 -8.85
CA GLU A 71 -15.84 -12.40 -7.56
C GLU A 71 -17.19 -11.69 -7.78
N THR A 72 -18.20 -12.06 -6.99
CA THR A 72 -19.41 -11.21 -6.87
C THR A 72 -19.07 -9.95 -6.08
N GLU A 73 -19.89 -8.90 -6.18
CA GLU A 73 -19.70 -7.66 -5.42
C GLU A 73 -19.64 -7.92 -3.89
N GLU A 74 -20.48 -8.82 -3.38
CA GLU A 74 -20.47 -9.22 -1.97
C GLU A 74 -19.16 -9.90 -1.57
N GLN A 75 -18.65 -10.81 -2.41
CA GLN A 75 -17.37 -11.48 -2.16
C GLN A 75 -16.20 -10.49 -2.20
N HIS A 76 -16.22 -9.56 -3.16
CA HIS A 76 -15.24 -8.50 -3.26
C HIS A 76 -15.25 -7.61 -2.02
N ALA A 77 -16.43 -7.13 -1.60
CA ALA A 77 -16.60 -6.30 -0.41
C ALA A 77 -16.12 -7.04 0.86
N ALA A 78 -16.49 -8.31 1.03
CA ALA A 78 -16.04 -9.13 2.16
C ALA A 78 -14.51 -9.32 2.17
N ARG A 79 -13.88 -9.51 0.99
CA ARG A 79 -12.42 -9.60 0.87
C ARG A 79 -11.74 -8.29 1.24
N ILE A 80 -12.22 -7.15 0.73
CA ILE A 80 -11.68 -5.83 1.06
C ILE A 80 -11.83 -5.54 2.55
N GLU A 81 -12.98 -5.85 3.15
CA GLU A 81 -13.19 -5.63 4.59
C GLU A 81 -12.25 -6.49 5.43
N LYS A 82 -12.05 -7.75 5.05
CA LYS A 82 -11.06 -8.62 5.71
C LYS A 82 -9.64 -8.07 5.60
N GLU A 83 -9.26 -7.51 4.46
CA GLU A 83 -7.97 -6.85 4.25
C GLU A 83 -7.83 -5.59 5.12
N ARG A 84 -8.88 -4.75 5.21
CA ARG A 84 -8.91 -3.57 6.07
C ARG A 84 -8.74 -3.94 7.54
N LEU A 85 -9.45 -4.96 8.03
CA LEU A 85 -9.35 -5.43 9.41
C LEU A 85 -7.95 -5.98 9.73
N ARG A 86 -7.35 -6.74 8.81
CA ARG A 86 -5.97 -7.23 8.98
C ARG A 86 -4.97 -6.07 9.05
N ALA A 87 -5.09 -5.09 8.15
CA ALA A 87 -4.21 -3.93 8.15
C ALA A 87 -4.40 -3.07 9.42
N ALA A 88 -5.64 -2.90 9.89
CA ALA A 88 -5.92 -2.20 11.14
C ALA A 88 -5.29 -2.91 12.35
N ARG A 89 -5.46 -4.24 12.44
CA ARG A 89 -4.83 -5.05 13.50
C ARG A 89 -3.31 -4.96 13.47
N SER A 90 -2.71 -5.06 12.28
CA SER A 90 -1.26 -4.94 12.12
C SER A 90 -0.73 -3.57 12.52
N ARG A 91 -1.48 -2.49 12.25
CA ARG A 91 -1.11 -1.12 12.67
C ARG A 91 -1.27 -0.93 14.18
N ALA A 92 -2.29 -1.53 14.78
CA ALA A 92 -2.51 -1.44 16.22
C ALA A 92 -1.45 -2.20 17.03
N SER A 93 -0.82 -3.22 16.44
CA SER A 93 0.27 -3.99 17.05
C SER A 93 1.67 -3.51 16.64
N GLU A 94 1.77 -2.39 15.91
CA GLU A 94 3.04 -1.86 15.40
C GLU A 94 3.87 -1.27 16.56
N THR A 95 5.17 -1.61 16.64
CA THR A 95 6.08 -0.93 17.57
C THR A 95 6.43 0.47 17.07
N GLU A 96 6.93 1.35 17.93
CA GLU A 96 7.33 2.71 17.52
C GLU A 96 8.38 2.71 16.40
N GLU A 97 9.36 1.80 16.46
CA GLU A 97 10.38 1.63 15.41
C GLU A 97 9.76 1.17 14.08
N GLN A 98 8.86 0.19 14.12
CA GLN A 98 8.15 -0.27 12.92
C GLN A 98 7.30 0.85 12.32
N HIS A 99 6.65 1.64 13.17
CA HIS A 99 5.86 2.79 12.77
C HIS A 99 6.73 3.85 12.09
N ALA A 100 7.85 4.23 12.70
CA ALA A 100 8.79 5.17 12.13
C ALA A 100 9.32 4.68 10.77
N ALA A 101 9.72 3.41 10.67
CA ALA A 101 10.19 2.80 9.43
C ALA A 101 9.10 2.78 8.34
N ARG A 102 7.84 2.52 8.71
CA ARG A 102 6.71 2.57 7.76
C ARG A 102 6.47 3.99 7.26
N ILE A 103 6.44 4.98 8.15
CA ILE A 103 6.26 6.39 7.78
C ILE A 103 7.41 6.86 6.87
N GLU A 104 8.64 6.48 7.17
CA GLU A 104 9.78 6.85 6.33
C GLU A 104 9.71 6.22 4.94
N ARG A 105 9.32 4.95 4.85
CA ARG A 105 9.07 4.28 3.56
C ARG A 105 7.94 4.96 2.77
N GLU A 106 6.89 5.41 3.45
CA GLU A 106 5.79 6.16 2.83
C GLU A 106 6.24 7.52 2.32
N ARG A 107 7.09 8.25 3.07
CA ARG A 107 7.70 9.52 2.63
C ARG A 107 8.57 9.34 1.40
N LEU A 108 9.46 8.34 1.40
CA LEU A 108 10.32 8.04 0.26
C LEU A 108 9.51 7.66 -0.99
N ARG A 109 8.47 6.84 -0.83
CA ARG A 109 7.57 6.51 -1.94
C ARG A 109 6.88 7.76 -2.48
N ALA A 110 6.35 8.62 -1.61
CA ALA A 110 5.71 9.86 -2.02
C ALA A 110 6.69 10.82 -2.73
N ALA A 111 7.93 10.93 -2.26
CA ALA A 111 8.96 11.73 -2.90
C ALA A 111 9.30 11.19 -4.30
N ARG A 112 9.49 9.88 -4.44
CA ARG A 112 9.72 9.22 -5.74
C ARG A 112 8.56 9.41 -6.69
N SER A 113 7.32 9.19 -6.21
CA SER A 113 6.13 9.40 -7.03
C SER A 113 6.01 10.85 -7.51
N ARG A 114 6.30 11.84 -6.67
CA ARG A 114 6.30 13.26 -7.05
C ARG A 114 7.41 13.60 -8.05
N ALA A 115 8.58 13.00 -7.91
CA ALA A 115 9.70 13.19 -8.84
C ALA A 115 9.41 12.58 -10.22
N SER A 116 8.56 11.56 -10.29
CA SER A 116 8.12 10.92 -11.53
C SER A 116 6.79 11.47 -12.09
N GLU A 117 6.21 12.50 -11.47
CA GLU A 117 4.96 13.12 -11.97
C GLU A 117 5.22 13.77 -13.34
N THR A 118 4.32 13.56 -14.30
CA THR A 118 4.29 14.39 -15.51
C THR A 118 3.80 15.81 -15.17
N GLU A 119 4.07 16.79 -16.02
CA GLU A 119 3.60 18.17 -15.79
C GLU A 119 2.08 18.25 -15.65
N GLU A 120 1.32 17.47 -16.43
CA GLU A 120 -0.13 17.38 -16.33
C GLU A 120 -0.59 16.80 -14.98
N GLN A 121 0.06 15.74 -14.51
CA GLN A 121 -0.23 15.13 -13.20
C GLN A 121 0.08 16.11 -12.06
N HIS A 122 1.20 16.81 -12.17
CA HIS A 122 1.60 17.84 -11.22
C HIS A 122 0.57 18.98 -11.18
N ALA A 123 0.18 19.53 -12.34
CA ALA A 123 -0.81 20.58 -12.44
C ALA A 123 -2.17 20.14 -11.88
N ALA A 124 -2.63 18.93 -12.22
CA ALA A 124 -3.87 18.37 -11.68
C ALA A 124 -3.82 18.17 -10.15
N ARG A 125 -2.66 17.79 -9.60
CA ARG A 125 -2.45 17.67 -8.15
C ARG A 125 -2.54 19.02 -7.46
N ILE A 126 -1.85 20.04 -7.98
CA ILE A 126 -1.88 21.41 -7.44
C ILE A 126 -3.29 22.00 -7.53
N GLU A 127 -4.00 21.78 -8.64
CA GLU A 127 -5.37 22.28 -8.79
C GLU A 127 -6.33 21.62 -7.79
N ARG A 128 -6.22 20.30 -7.60
CA ARG A 128 -7.00 19.59 -6.58
C ARG A 128 -6.73 20.11 -5.17
N GLU A 129 -5.47 20.45 -4.86
CA GLU A 129 -5.08 21.04 -3.59
C GLU A 129 -5.68 22.44 -3.41
N ARG A 130 -5.61 23.30 -4.44
CA ARG A 130 -6.24 24.63 -4.45
C ARG A 130 -7.75 24.56 -4.22
N LEU A 131 -8.45 23.67 -4.90
CA LEU A 131 -9.90 23.48 -4.74
C LEU A 131 -10.26 22.99 -3.34
N ARG A 132 -9.47 22.06 -2.78
CA ARG A 132 -9.66 21.58 -1.41
C ARG A 132 -9.48 22.72 -0.40
N ASP A 133 -8.43 23.51 -0.55
CA ASP A 133 -8.16 24.67 0.29
C ASP A 133 -9.26 25.73 0.20
N ALA A 134 -9.70 26.06 -1.01
CA ALA A 134 -10.79 27.00 -1.24
C ALA A 134 -12.08 26.53 -0.56
N ARG A 135 -12.42 25.25 -0.72
CA ARG A 135 -13.59 24.64 -0.07
C ARG A 135 -13.47 24.69 1.45
N SER A 136 -12.31 24.33 2.00
CA SER A 136 -12.06 24.39 3.45
C SER A 136 -12.19 25.81 4.00
N ARG A 137 -11.67 26.82 3.28
CA ARG A 137 -11.80 28.25 3.65
C ARG A 137 -13.25 28.74 3.57
N ALA A 138 -14.00 28.32 2.56
CA ALA A 138 -15.41 28.69 2.42
C ALA A 138 -16.29 28.11 3.54
N SER A 139 -15.94 26.94 4.08
CA SER A 139 -16.63 26.31 5.21
C SER A 139 -16.09 26.71 6.59
N GLU A 140 -15.13 27.62 6.66
CA GLU A 140 -14.45 27.99 7.90
C GLU A 140 -15.39 28.80 8.81
N THR A 141 -15.48 28.43 10.09
CA THR A 141 -16.21 29.24 11.07
C THR A 141 -15.42 30.51 11.41
N LYS A 142 -16.07 31.54 11.96
CA LYS A 142 -15.38 32.78 12.38
C LYS A 142 -14.22 32.51 13.36
N GLU A 143 -14.42 31.59 14.29
CA GLU A 143 -13.39 31.19 15.26
C GLU A 143 -12.20 30.49 14.59
N GLN A 144 -12.46 29.57 13.67
CA GLN A 144 -11.42 28.90 12.89
C GLN A 144 -10.64 29.91 12.05
N HIS A 145 -11.33 30.85 11.40
CA HIS A 145 -10.72 31.92 10.61
C HIS A 145 -9.82 32.82 11.46
N ALA A 146 -10.29 33.21 12.66
CA ALA A 146 -9.50 33.99 13.60
C ALA A 146 -8.25 33.22 14.05
N ALA A 147 -8.39 31.96 14.44
CA ALA A 147 -7.28 31.10 14.85
C ALA A 147 -6.26 30.89 13.72
N ARG A 148 -6.71 30.65 12.49
CA ARG A 148 -5.84 30.56 11.31
C ARG A 148 -5.08 31.87 11.07
N SER A 149 -5.78 33.00 11.14
CA SER A 149 -5.19 34.33 10.96
C SER A 149 -4.14 34.63 12.03
N GLU A 150 -4.38 34.26 13.27
CA GLU A 150 -3.42 34.41 14.38
C GLU A 150 -2.20 33.52 14.20
N ARG A 151 -2.39 32.26 13.81
CA ARG A 151 -1.28 31.35 13.46
C ARG A 151 -0.43 31.91 12.33
N GLU A 152 -1.07 32.48 11.30
CA GLU A 152 -0.36 33.09 10.18
C GLU A 152 0.46 34.31 10.61
N ARG A 153 -0.13 35.21 11.42
CA ARG A 153 0.60 36.36 12.00
C ARG A 153 1.80 35.90 12.83
N SER A 154 1.62 34.86 13.65
CA SER A 154 2.68 34.29 14.48
C SER A 154 3.81 33.69 13.62
N ARG A 155 3.44 32.97 12.55
CA ARG A 155 4.38 32.39 11.59
C ARG A 155 5.21 33.47 10.89
N VAL A 156 4.56 34.49 10.36
CA VAL A 156 5.23 35.63 9.70
C VAL A 156 6.15 36.35 10.67
N THR A 157 5.71 36.58 11.91
CA THR A 157 6.52 37.23 12.95
C THR A 157 7.75 36.40 13.30
N ARG A 158 7.60 35.09 13.49
CA ARG A 158 8.73 34.17 13.75
C ARG A 158 9.71 34.17 12.58
N SER A 159 9.21 34.05 11.35
CA SER A 159 10.05 34.07 10.14
C SER A 159 10.82 35.38 9.98
N ARG A 160 10.19 36.53 10.25
CA ARG A 160 10.89 37.83 10.24
C ARG A 160 11.98 37.91 11.31
N ARG A 161 11.75 37.34 12.50
CA ARG A 161 12.76 37.29 13.57
C ARG A 161 13.95 36.42 13.18
N THR A 162 13.74 35.25 12.58
CA THR A 162 14.85 34.38 12.15
C THR A 162 15.69 35.06 11.08
N VAL A 163 15.06 35.62 10.03
CA VAL A 163 15.77 36.37 8.98
C VAL A 163 16.54 37.57 9.55
N HIS A 164 15.97 38.27 10.53
CA HIS A 164 16.65 39.39 11.18
C HIS A 164 17.86 38.95 12.02
N VAL A 165 17.78 37.81 12.70
CA VAL A 165 18.92 37.22 13.43
C VAL A 165 20.02 36.79 12.46
N ASP A 166 19.66 36.13 11.36
CA ASP A 166 20.62 35.67 10.34
C ASP A 166 21.38 36.86 9.70
N LEU A 167 20.67 37.94 9.36
CA LEU A 167 21.28 39.17 8.83
C LEU A 167 22.19 39.88 9.86
N ASN A 168 21.86 39.82 11.14
CA ASN A 168 22.71 40.38 12.20
C ASN A 168 23.94 39.52 12.50
N LEU A 169 23.87 38.20 12.26
CA LEU A 169 25.03 37.30 12.34
C LEU A 169 26.01 37.57 11.19
N VAL A 170 25.52 37.73 9.96
CA VAL A 170 26.35 38.06 8.79
C VAL A 170 27.09 39.40 8.96
N LYS A 171 26.47 40.39 9.61
CA LYS A 171 27.11 41.69 9.90
C LYS A 171 28.15 41.65 11.01
N LYS A 172 28.19 40.59 11.82
CA LYS A 172 29.15 40.40 12.91
C LYS A 172 30.29 39.46 12.53
N LEU A 173 30.24 38.84 11.35
CA LEU A 173 31.42 38.18 10.81
C LEU A 173 32.49 39.27 10.61
N PRO A 174 33.71 39.07 11.15
CA PRO A 174 34.78 40.01 10.91
C PRO A 174 34.91 40.17 9.40
N VAL A 175 34.90 41.42 8.94
CA VAL A 175 35.32 41.76 7.58
C VAL A 175 36.76 41.26 7.50
N VAL A 176 36.95 40.06 6.97
CA VAL A 176 38.27 39.58 6.61
C VAL A 176 38.70 40.56 5.52
N ASN A 177 39.65 41.43 5.84
CA ASN A 177 40.21 42.41 4.91
C ASN A 177 40.68 41.64 3.67
N THR A 178 39.93 41.75 2.58
CA THR A 178 40.31 41.21 1.28
C THR A 178 41.45 42.00 0.63
N ASP A 179 41.97 43.02 1.31
CA ASP A 179 43.10 43.85 0.86
C ASP A 179 44.44 43.08 0.86
N GLU A 180 44.48 41.86 1.42
CA GLU A 180 45.62 40.93 1.28
C GLU A 180 45.31 39.70 0.41
N CYS A 181 44.17 39.66 -0.27
CA CYS A 181 44.02 38.77 -1.42
C CYS A 181 44.69 39.41 -2.63
N SER A 182 46.03 39.43 -2.58
CA SER A 182 46.86 39.38 -3.78
C SER A 182 46.52 38.06 -4.49
N TRP A 183 45.45 38.08 -5.29
CA TRP A 183 45.39 37.40 -6.56
C TRP A 183 46.68 37.67 -7.35
N LYS A 184 47.76 36.98 -6.97
CA LYS A 184 48.85 36.71 -7.88
C LYS A 184 48.20 35.90 -8.99
N THR A 185 47.93 36.57 -10.10
CA THR A 185 47.79 35.91 -11.38
C THR A 185 49.10 35.17 -11.61
N ASN A 186 49.14 33.89 -11.26
CA ASN A 186 50.16 32.98 -11.73
C ASN A 186 49.92 32.83 -13.25
N GLU A 187 50.47 33.77 -14.02
CA GLU A 187 50.61 33.64 -15.48
C GLU A 187 51.68 32.59 -15.86
N ASP A 188 52.43 32.06 -14.89
CA ASP A 188 53.48 31.08 -15.12
C ASP A 188 53.18 29.71 -14.47
N LEU A 189 52.04 29.10 -14.84
CA LEU A 189 51.92 27.65 -14.77
C LEU A 189 51.32 27.15 -16.09
N GLN A 190 52.22 26.74 -16.98
CA GLN A 190 51.96 25.73 -17.99
C GLN A 190 51.09 24.61 -17.40
N SER A 191 50.11 24.18 -18.18
CA SER A 191 49.20 23.07 -17.92
C SER A 191 49.87 21.90 -17.18
N PRO A 192 49.16 21.26 -16.25
CA PRO A 192 48.55 20.00 -16.66
C PRO A 192 47.16 19.74 -16.06
N SER A 193 46.33 19.08 -16.88
CA SER A 193 45.26 18.14 -16.54
C SER A 193 44.70 18.10 -15.10
N THR A 194 43.39 18.39 -15.03
CA THR A 194 42.38 17.65 -14.25
C THR A 194 42.82 17.05 -12.91
N VAL A 195 42.61 17.78 -11.81
CA VAL A 195 42.51 17.17 -10.48
C VAL A 195 41.32 17.78 -9.73
N PHE A 196 40.37 16.90 -9.44
CA PHE A 196 39.24 17.12 -8.54
C PHE A 196 39.74 17.59 -7.17
N VAL A 197 39.29 18.76 -6.70
CA VAL A 197 39.48 19.17 -5.31
C VAL A 197 38.41 18.48 -4.47
N LYS A 198 38.81 17.42 -3.79
CA LYS A 198 38.07 16.75 -2.72
C LYS A 198 38.17 17.65 -1.48
N THR A 199 37.08 18.30 -1.08
CA THR A 199 37.03 18.99 0.22
C THR A 199 36.65 17.98 1.30
N GLU A 200 37.65 17.43 1.98
CA GLU A 200 37.45 16.69 3.23
C GLU A 200 37.31 17.71 4.36
N TRP A 201 36.15 17.67 5.03
CA TRP A 201 35.91 18.33 6.31
C TRP A 201 36.37 17.36 7.40
N GLU A 202 37.53 17.61 8.00
CA GLU A 202 37.93 16.96 9.24
C GLU A 202 37.28 17.73 10.40
N CYS A 203 36.22 17.14 10.97
CA CYS A 203 35.70 17.52 12.29
C CYS A 203 36.58 16.82 13.34
N GLU A 204 37.41 17.60 14.02
CA GLU A 204 38.02 17.18 15.29
C GLU A 204 36.91 17.06 16.35
N ILE A 205 36.55 15.84 16.71
CA ILE A 205 35.79 15.52 17.92
C ILE A 205 36.84 15.10 18.95
N GLU A 206 37.07 15.95 19.95
CA GLU A 206 37.84 15.61 21.14
C GLU A 206 37.06 14.57 21.96
N GLU A 207 37.51 13.31 21.93
CA GLU A 207 37.01 12.25 22.81
C GLU A 207 37.73 12.30 24.16
N GLY A 208 37.00 12.69 25.21
CA GLY A 208 37.38 12.44 26.60
C GLY A 208 37.14 10.99 26.97
N PHE A 209 38.14 10.14 26.75
CA PHE A 209 38.13 8.72 27.14
C PHE A 209 38.72 8.59 28.56
N GLN A 210 37.87 8.24 29.54
CA GLN A 210 38.31 7.85 30.89
C GLN A 210 38.53 6.33 30.91
N GLU A 211 39.77 5.92 31.12
CA GLU A 211 40.16 4.54 31.39
C GLU A 211 39.61 4.10 32.76
N ASN A 212 38.72 3.11 32.76
CA ASN A 212 38.43 2.30 33.94
C ASN A 212 38.99 0.91 33.70
N GLU A 213 40.06 0.59 34.42
CA GLU A 213 40.60 -0.76 34.57
C GLU A 213 39.52 -1.70 35.14
N VAL A 214 39.16 -2.73 34.39
CA VAL A 214 38.51 -3.92 34.94
C VAL A 214 39.24 -5.16 34.45
N THR A 215 39.65 -5.92 35.46
CA THR A 215 40.33 -7.21 35.52
C THR A 215 39.93 -8.24 34.46
N GLN A 216 40.97 -8.87 33.93
CA GLN A 216 40.96 -10.08 33.09
C GLN A 216 40.30 -11.26 33.81
N ASP A 217 39.44 -11.99 33.11
CA ASP A 217 39.22 -13.42 33.32
C ASP A 217 39.16 -14.09 31.95
N GLU A 218 40.01 -15.11 31.81
CA GLU A 218 40.25 -15.90 30.60
C GLU A 218 39.14 -16.93 30.41
N THR A 219 38.48 -16.92 29.25
CA THR A 219 37.87 -18.12 28.66
C THR A 219 38.05 -18.07 27.15
N GLU A 220 38.96 -18.92 26.67
CA GLU A 220 39.16 -19.26 25.27
C GLU A 220 37.93 -20.02 24.76
N ASP A 221 37.32 -19.55 23.67
CA ASP A 221 36.47 -20.39 22.82
C ASP A 221 36.65 -19.95 21.34
N GLU A 222 36.86 -20.97 20.52
CA GLU A 222 37.29 -20.93 19.12
C GLU A 222 36.34 -20.15 18.20
N LEU A 223 36.86 -19.18 17.44
CA LEU A 223 36.14 -18.53 16.35
C LEU A 223 36.91 -18.64 15.03
N GLU A 224 36.23 -19.27 14.07
CA GLU A 224 36.63 -19.50 12.67
C GLU A 224 36.88 -18.19 11.88
N PRO A 225 37.69 -18.23 10.80
CA PRO A 225 38.05 -17.03 10.05
C PRO A 225 36.90 -16.52 9.15
N PRO A 226 36.79 -15.19 8.95
CA PRO A 226 35.73 -14.61 8.15
C PRO A 226 35.94 -14.84 6.65
N THR A 227 34.89 -15.33 6.00
CA THR A 227 34.78 -15.46 4.55
C THR A 227 34.65 -14.08 3.90
N THR A 228 35.63 -13.74 3.05
CA THR A 228 35.64 -12.57 2.17
C THR A 228 34.54 -12.68 1.11
N VAL A 229 33.55 -11.79 1.16
CA VAL A 229 32.51 -11.66 0.13
C VAL A 229 32.97 -10.70 -0.96
N PHE A 230 33.31 -11.24 -2.13
CA PHE A 230 33.55 -10.47 -3.35
C PHE A 230 32.21 -9.97 -3.93
N LEU A 231 32.00 -8.65 -3.93
CA LEU A 231 30.91 -8.01 -4.67
C LEU A 231 31.29 -7.92 -6.15
N LYS A 232 30.70 -8.78 -6.99
CA LYS A 232 30.69 -8.61 -8.45
C LYS A 232 29.62 -7.57 -8.82
N THR A 233 30.07 -6.46 -9.41
CA THR A 233 29.21 -5.52 -10.14
C THR A 233 28.95 -6.08 -11.54
N GLU A 234 27.75 -6.60 -11.78
CA GLU A 234 27.30 -6.93 -13.14
C GLU A 234 26.57 -5.72 -13.75
N THR A 235 27.10 -5.31 -14.90
CA THR A 235 26.61 -4.30 -15.82
C THR A 235 25.27 -4.72 -16.44
N MET A 236 24.27 -3.85 -16.35
CA MET A 236 23.03 -3.92 -17.13
C MET A 236 23.37 -3.78 -18.62
N CYS A 237 23.07 -4.83 -19.40
CA CYS A 237 22.95 -4.74 -20.84
C CYS A 237 21.48 -4.49 -21.20
N ASP A 238 21.26 -3.47 -22.02
CA ASP A 238 19.99 -3.13 -22.64
C ASP A 238 19.50 -4.27 -23.54
N ILE A 239 18.27 -4.73 -23.31
CA ILE A 239 17.52 -5.58 -24.24
C ILE A 239 16.36 -4.75 -24.75
N GLU A 240 16.55 -4.12 -25.91
CA GLU A 240 15.48 -3.64 -26.76
C GLU A 240 14.81 -4.86 -27.42
N GLU A 241 13.62 -5.25 -26.93
CA GLU A 241 12.79 -6.25 -27.60
C GLU A 241 11.57 -5.56 -28.23
N ALA A 242 11.61 -5.48 -29.55
CA ALA A 242 10.53 -5.00 -30.40
C ALA A 242 9.33 -5.96 -30.35
N LEU A 243 8.15 -5.44 -30.00
CA LEU A 243 6.87 -6.15 -30.14
C LEU A 243 6.20 -5.75 -31.47
N PRO A 244 5.74 -6.71 -32.28
CA PRO A 244 4.91 -6.41 -33.44
C PRO A 244 3.46 -6.10 -33.04
N GLU A 245 2.93 -5.03 -33.63
CA GLU A 245 1.51 -4.66 -33.61
C GLU A 245 0.71 -5.65 -34.47
N GLU A 246 -0.14 -6.47 -33.82
CA GLU A 246 -1.20 -7.22 -34.51
C GLU A 246 -2.55 -6.59 -34.18
N ASN A 247 -3.06 -5.88 -35.19
CA ASN A 247 -4.45 -5.45 -35.31
C ASN A 247 -5.36 -6.68 -35.40
N ASN A 248 -6.28 -6.83 -34.45
CA ASN A 248 -7.44 -7.72 -34.62
C ASN A 248 -8.72 -6.97 -34.22
N GLU A 249 -9.40 -6.49 -35.26
CA GLU A 249 -10.77 -6.02 -35.22
C GLU A 249 -11.71 -7.23 -35.07
N GLU A 250 -12.09 -7.60 -33.85
CA GLU A 250 -13.16 -8.58 -33.63
C GLU A 250 -14.48 -7.87 -33.29
N SER A 251 -15.25 -7.69 -34.36
CA SER A 251 -16.71 -7.70 -34.48
C SER A 251 -17.47 -8.22 -33.25
N TRP A 252 -18.23 -7.32 -32.62
CA TRP A 252 -19.26 -7.68 -31.63
C TRP A 252 -20.57 -8.00 -32.35
N ASP A 253 -20.83 -9.29 -32.56
CA ASP A 253 -22.12 -9.78 -33.04
C ASP A 253 -23.11 -9.89 -31.86
N GLU A 254 -24.07 -8.96 -31.82
CA GLU A 254 -25.25 -8.99 -30.96
C GLU A 254 -26.13 -10.20 -31.30
N LYS A 255 -26.19 -11.20 -30.41
CA LYS A 255 -27.25 -12.22 -30.42
C LYS A 255 -27.88 -12.41 -29.05
N ALA A 256 -29.00 -11.70 -28.89
CA ALA A 256 -30.25 -12.12 -28.26
C ALA A 256 -30.19 -13.30 -27.27
N PHE A 257 -30.29 -12.99 -25.97
CA PHE A 257 -30.64 -13.97 -24.94
C PHE A 257 -32.07 -13.72 -24.45
N HIS A 258 -33.04 -14.35 -25.10
CA HIS A 258 -34.37 -14.57 -24.55
C HIS A 258 -34.34 -15.78 -23.61
N GLY A 259 -34.26 -15.54 -22.30
CA GLY A 259 -34.36 -16.56 -21.25
C GLY A 259 -35.70 -16.46 -20.53
N LYS A 260 -36.61 -17.40 -20.82
CA LYS A 260 -37.91 -17.59 -20.17
C LYS A 260 -37.78 -17.81 -18.66
N VAL A 261 -38.55 -17.04 -17.90
CA VAL A 261 -38.86 -17.28 -16.48
C VAL A 261 -39.82 -18.47 -16.39
N ALA A 262 -39.39 -19.55 -15.75
CA ALA A 262 -40.26 -20.63 -15.30
C ALA A 262 -40.35 -20.54 -13.79
N SER A 263 -41.49 -20.02 -13.33
CA SER A 263 -41.96 -20.10 -11.95
C SER A 263 -42.27 -21.56 -11.61
N GLN A 264 -41.74 -22.05 -10.50
CA GLN A 264 -42.31 -23.18 -9.79
C GLN A 264 -42.24 -22.94 -8.30
N ASP A 265 -43.41 -23.10 -7.71
CA ASP A 265 -43.78 -22.91 -6.32
C ASP A 265 -43.03 -23.86 -5.39
N ALA A 266 -42.57 -23.32 -4.27
CA ALA A 266 -42.23 -24.08 -3.08
C ALA A 266 -42.64 -23.24 -1.87
N GLU A 267 -43.89 -23.47 -1.45
CA GLU A 267 -44.36 -23.23 -0.09
C GLU A 267 -43.59 -24.15 0.86
N GLU A 268 -42.79 -23.60 1.77
CA GLU A 268 -42.39 -24.30 2.99
C GLU A 268 -42.40 -23.32 4.17
N ASP A 269 -43.15 -23.73 5.19
CA ASP A 269 -43.44 -23.06 6.44
C ASP A 269 -42.18 -22.66 7.21
N PHE A 270 -42.02 -21.36 7.48
CA PHE A 270 -41.04 -20.87 8.46
C PHE A 270 -41.76 -20.24 9.65
N HIS A 271 -41.80 -21.00 10.75
CA HIS A 271 -42.28 -20.52 12.04
C HIS A 271 -41.50 -19.29 12.51
N ALA A 272 -42.26 -18.28 12.92
CA ALA A 272 -41.81 -17.01 13.45
C ALA A 272 -40.82 -17.17 14.62
N SER A 273 -39.62 -16.62 14.46
CA SER A 273 -38.78 -16.20 15.59
C SER A 273 -38.84 -14.68 15.70
N THR A 274 -39.64 -14.25 16.66
CA THR A 274 -39.93 -12.86 17.03
C THR A 274 -38.70 -12.20 17.68
N SER A 275 -37.68 -11.86 16.89
CA SER A 275 -36.55 -11.03 17.36
C SER A 275 -36.00 -10.05 16.32
N GLY A 276 -36.40 -10.19 15.05
CA GLY A 276 -35.96 -9.29 13.97
C GLY A 276 -36.82 -8.03 13.77
N SER A 277 -38.10 -8.05 14.17
CA SER A 277 -39.02 -6.93 13.94
C SER A 277 -38.75 -5.74 14.86
N GLU A 278 -38.30 -5.98 16.10
CA GLU A 278 -37.93 -4.92 17.04
C GLU A 278 -36.66 -4.19 16.62
N PHE A 279 -35.71 -4.89 16.00
CA PHE A 279 -34.48 -4.30 15.47
C PHE A 279 -34.76 -3.36 14.28
N LEU A 280 -35.64 -3.77 13.37
CA LEU A 280 -36.03 -2.93 12.23
C LEU A 280 -36.91 -1.75 12.66
N ALA A 281 -37.76 -1.91 13.68
CA ALA A 281 -38.52 -0.80 14.26
C ALA A 281 -37.61 0.22 14.97
N SER A 282 -36.61 -0.24 15.71
CA SER A 282 -35.60 0.61 16.37
C SER A 282 -34.72 1.35 15.35
N MET A 283 -34.35 0.69 14.24
CA MET A 283 -33.57 1.31 13.17
C MET A 283 -34.38 2.37 12.41
N ARG A 284 -35.67 2.14 12.17
CA ARG A 284 -36.58 3.14 11.56
C ARG A 284 -36.76 4.37 12.44
N GLN A 285 -36.89 4.22 13.77
CA GLN A 285 -36.95 5.37 14.69
C GLN A 285 -35.64 6.16 14.74
N LYS A 286 -34.47 5.50 14.69
CA LYS A 286 -33.17 6.18 14.66
C LYS A 286 -32.92 6.96 13.36
N ILE A 287 -33.37 6.43 12.22
CA ILE A 287 -33.26 7.13 10.93
C ILE A 287 -34.22 8.32 10.86
N ALA A 288 -35.45 8.18 11.37
CA ALA A 288 -36.41 9.28 11.43
C ALA A 288 -35.94 10.43 12.34
N GLY A 289 -35.31 10.13 13.48
CA GLY A 289 -34.71 11.14 14.35
C GLY A 289 -33.52 11.87 13.71
N ALA A 290 -32.68 11.16 12.96
CA ALA A 290 -31.53 11.76 12.26
C ALA A 290 -31.93 12.67 11.09
N LEU A 291 -33.08 12.40 10.45
CA LEU A 291 -33.62 13.26 9.39
C LEU A 291 -34.34 14.50 9.97
N SER A 292 -34.92 14.40 11.17
CA SER A 292 -35.58 15.55 11.83
C SER A 292 -34.60 16.61 12.33
N VAL A 293 -33.33 16.28 12.56
CA VAL A 293 -32.29 17.27 12.95
C VAL A 293 -31.71 18.01 11.74
N ARG A 294 -32.03 17.56 10.51
CA ARG A 294 -31.45 18.10 9.27
C ARG A 294 -32.41 18.96 8.43
N CYS A 295 -33.68 19.05 8.82
CA CYS A 295 -34.65 19.94 8.20
C CYS A 295 -35.20 20.88 9.28
N GLY A 296 -34.44 21.95 9.56
CA GLY A 296 -35.03 23.16 10.11
C GLY A 296 -35.95 23.78 9.06
N ASP A 297 -37.21 23.98 9.46
CA ASP A 297 -38.15 24.98 8.96
C ASP A 297 -38.27 25.16 7.44
N HIS A 298 -39.15 24.36 6.82
CA HIS A 298 -39.87 24.79 5.62
C HIS A 298 -41.35 24.40 5.74
N GLN A 299 -42.13 25.33 6.27
CA GLN A 299 -43.57 25.21 6.47
C GLN A 299 -44.38 25.70 5.26
N GLU A 300 -43.81 25.70 4.04
CA GLU A 300 -44.43 26.29 2.84
C GLU A 300 -44.70 25.31 1.68
N SER A 301 -44.36 24.02 1.78
CA SER A 301 -44.52 23.07 0.66
C SER A 301 -45.76 22.16 0.76
N ARG A 302 -46.71 22.45 1.65
CA ARG A 302 -47.90 21.61 1.86
C ARG A 302 -49.14 21.98 1.01
N GLU A 303 -49.07 23.02 0.18
CA GLU A 303 -50.22 23.44 -0.67
C GLU A 303 -50.13 23.03 -2.15
N LEU A 304 -49.06 22.36 -2.60
CA LEU A 304 -48.88 22.03 -4.03
C LEU A 304 -49.14 20.56 -4.42
N LEU A 305 -49.66 19.72 -3.51
CA LEU A 305 -49.90 18.29 -3.78
C LEU A 305 -51.35 17.81 -3.57
N GLU A 306 -52.32 18.73 -3.51
CA GLU A 306 -53.76 18.36 -3.50
C GLU A 306 -54.47 18.56 -4.86
N ASN A 307 -53.75 18.82 -5.95
CA ASN A 307 -54.33 18.95 -7.29
C ASN A 307 -53.61 18.09 -8.36
N PHE A 308 -53.41 16.80 -8.08
CA PHE A 308 -53.13 15.78 -9.10
C PHE A 308 -53.73 14.43 -8.72
#